data_AF-A0A0L0F8D3-F1
#
_entry.id   AF-A0A0L0F8D3-F1
#
_cell.length_a   1.000
_cell.length_b   1.000
_cell.length_c   1.000
_cell.angle_alpha   90.00
_cell.angle_beta   90.00
_cell.angle_gamma   90.00
#
_symmetry.space_group_name_H-M   'P 1'
#
loop_
_entity.id
_entity.type
_entity.pdbx_description
1 polymer ?
#
loop_
_entity_poly.entity_id
_entity_poly.type
_entity_poly.pdbx_seq_one_letter_code
_entity_poly.pdbx_strand_id
1 'polypeptide(L)'
;GWDVTKTVTQNYKKLGLALDLNKTNSIAQHRADDHVEFVAQEEYARLRAAQNPTKTISALQDYSKLETKIVTALSDGQQQLAQALIKKHGDDFKAMERDIKLNTHQKSKGQLKSLCTKYLAGLEEEEGSESKEDKADE
;
A
#
# COMPACT_ATOMS: atom_id res chain seq x y z
N GLY A 1 26.61 -18.06 27.62
CA GLY A 1 27.67 -17.12 27.19
C GLY A 1 28.54 -17.76 26.12
N TRP A 2 29.18 -16.93 25.29
CA TRP A 2 30.09 -17.33 24.20
C TRP A 2 31.35 -18.01 24.73
N ASP A 3 31.78 -19.11 24.09
CA ASP A 3 32.97 -19.88 24.49
C ASP A 3 34.04 -19.80 23.40
N VAL A 4 35.18 -19.18 23.71
CA VAL A 4 36.27 -18.93 22.77
C VAL A 4 37.02 -20.20 22.34
N THR A 5 36.86 -21.31 23.07
CA THR A 5 37.51 -22.59 22.75
C THR A 5 36.74 -23.40 21.70
N LYS A 6 35.51 -23.01 21.40
CA LYS A 6 34.60 -23.73 20.51
C LYS A 6 34.48 -23.05 19.16
N THR A 7 34.13 -23.83 18.15
CA THR A 7 33.85 -23.26 16.83
C THR A 7 32.55 -22.45 16.86
N VAL A 8 32.44 -21.49 15.94
CA VAL A 8 31.25 -20.64 15.77
C VAL A 8 29.98 -21.48 15.68
N THR A 9 30.02 -22.60 14.94
CA THR A 9 28.92 -23.55 14.79
C THR A 9 28.48 -24.18 16.11
N GLN A 10 29.43 -24.60 16.94
CA GLN A 10 29.15 -25.23 18.24
C GLN A 10 28.56 -24.22 19.23
N ASN A 11 29.05 -22.98 19.21
CA ASN A 11 28.50 -21.90 20.01
C ASN A 11 27.10 -21.53 19.58
N TYR A 12 26.87 -21.40 18.27
CA TYR A 12 25.55 -21.06 17.73
C TYR A 12 24.53 -22.16 18.06
N LYS A 13 24.89 -23.43 17.89
CA LYS A 13 24.05 -24.57 18.29
C LYS A 13 23.72 -24.56 19.78
N LYS A 14 24.71 -24.29 20.65
CA LYS A 14 24.51 -24.19 22.11
C LYS A 14 23.56 -23.05 22.49
N LEU A 15 23.57 -21.97 21.72
CA LEU A 15 22.71 -20.80 21.92
C LEU A 15 21.36 -20.92 21.19
N GLY A 16 21.09 -22.03 20.50
CA GLY A 16 19.86 -22.22 19.71
C GLY A 16 19.78 -21.35 18.46
N LEU A 17 20.91 -20.84 17.96
CA LEU A 17 21.00 -19.97 16.79
C LEU A 17 21.39 -20.79 15.54
N ALA A 18 20.80 -20.44 14.41
CA ALA A 18 21.15 -21.01 13.12
C ALA A 18 22.50 -20.43 12.62
N LEU A 19 23.38 -21.30 12.11
CA LEU A 19 24.64 -20.88 11.46
C LEU A 19 24.40 -20.34 10.04
N ASP A 20 23.40 -20.90 9.36
CA ASP A 20 23.02 -20.52 8.01
C ASP A 20 21.50 -20.55 7.92
N LEU A 21 20.91 -19.37 7.69
CA LEU A 21 19.46 -19.15 7.60
C LEU A 21 18.82 -19.94 6.45
N ASN A 22 19.60 -20.36 5.45
CA ASN A 22 19.12 -21.12 4.31
C ASN A 22 19.33 -22.64 4.44
N LYS A 23 20.21 -23.09 5.36
CA LYS A 23 20.49 -24.53 5.54
C LYS A 23 19.84 -25.13 6.78
N THR A 24 19.56 -24.35 7.82
CA THR A 24 18.94 -24.86 9.04
C THR A 24 17.70 -24.05 9.35
N ASN A 25 16.57 -24.75 9.35
CA ASN A 25 15.19 -24.25 9.34
C ASN A 25 14.74 -23.74 7.97
N SER A 26 14.95 -24.54 6.93
CA SER A 26 13.89 -24.56 5.92
C SER A 26 12.60 -24.89 6.67
N ILE A 27 11.60 -24.03 6.57
CA ILE A 27 10.22 -24.30 7.01
C ILE A 27 9.76 -25.70 6.49
N ALA A 28 10.44 -26.26 5.48
CA ALA A 28 10.29 -27.62 4.99
C ALA A 28 10.41 -28.74 6.05
N GLN A 29 11.19 -28.62 7.13
CA GLN A 29 11.27 -29.71 8.12
C GLN A 29 10.02 -29.80 9.00
N HIS A 30 9.33 -28.69 9.26
CA HIS A 30 8.01 -28.69 9.89
C HIS A 30 6.86 -28.91 8.89
N ARG A 31 7.11 -28.76 7.58
CA ARG A 31 6.16 -29.16 6.52
C ARG A 31 6.21 -30.64 6.17
N ALA A 32 7.23 -31.38 6.62
CA ALA A 32 7.32 -32.81 6.35
C ALA A 32 6.23 -33.63 7.08
N ASP A 33 5.66 -33.09 8.17
CA ASP A 33 4.49 -33.66 8.87
C ASP A 33 3.15 -33.10 8.35
N ASP A 34 3.16 -31.97 7.63
CA ASP A 34 1.99 -31.49 6.88
C ASP A 34 1.95 -32.23 5.53
N HIS A 35 1.40 -33.45 5.53
CA HIS A 35 1.06 -34.16 4.30
C HIS A 35 -0.01 -33.37 3.54
N VAL A 36 0.40 -32.43 2.69
CA VAL A 36 -0.49 -31.79 1.72
C VAL A 36 -0.65 -32.78 0.57
N GLU A 37 -1.75 -33.53 0.56
CA GLU A 37 -2.10 -34.36 -0.59
C GLU A 37 -2.06 -33.49 -1.86
N PHE A 38 -1.30 -33.93 -2.86
CA PHE A 38 -1.35 -33.31 -4.19
C PHE A 38 -2.68 -33.70 -4.83
N VAL A 39 -3.72 -32.96 -4.48
CA VAL A 39 -5.05 -33.10 -5.08
C VAL A 39 -4.90 -32.72 -6.56
N ALA A 40 -5.26 -33.63 -7.47
CA ALA A 40 -5.19 -33.37 -8.90
C ALA A 40 -5.94 -32.07 -9.23
N GLN A 41 -5.44 -31.27 -10.18
CA GLN A 41 -6.04 -29.97 -10.53
C GLN A 41 -7.57 -30.08 -10.77
N GLU A 42 -7.99 -31.18 -11.37
CA GLU A 42 -9.40 -31.50 -11.63
C GLU A 42 -10.21 -31.76 -10.36
N GLU A 43 -9.65 -32.47 -9.39
CA GLU A 43 -10.30 -32.76 -8.12
C GLU A 43 -10.38 -31.51 -7.24
N TYR A 44 -9.35 -30.67 -7.25
CA TYR A 44 -9.39 -29.35 -6.63
C TYR A 44 -10.47 -28.46 -7.25
N ALA A 45 -10.61 -28.48 -8.58
CA ALA A 45 -11.67 -27.76 -9.29
C ALA A 45 -13.08 -28.29 -8.92
N ARG A 46 -13.24 -29.62 -8.78
CA ARG A 46 -14.50 -30.24 -8.36
C ARG A 46 -14.88 -29.86 -6.93
N LEU A 47 -13.95 -29.92 -5.98
CA LEU A 47 -14.18 -29.54 -4.59
C LEU A 47 -14.57 -28.07 -4.47
N ARG A 48 -13.90 -27.19 -5.22
CA ARG A 48 -14.22 -25.76 -5.29
C ARG A 48 -15.59 -25.50 -5.93
N ALA A 49 -15.94 -26.23 -6.99
CA ALA A 49 -17.24 -26.10 -7.66
C ALA A 49 -18.40 -26.66 -6.83
N ALA A 50 -18.16 -27.70 -6.04
CA ALA A 50 -19.15 -28.28 -5.11
C ALA A 50 -19.36 -27.43 -3.86
N GLN A 51 -18.45 -26.50 -3.57
CA GLN A 51 -18.54 -25.60 -2.43
C GLN A 51 -19.58 -24.51 -2.71
N ASN A 52 -20.85 -24.82 -2.45
CA ASN A 52 -21.94 -23.84 -2.50
C ASN A 52 -21.65 -22.74 -1.46
N PRO A 53 -21.47 -21.47 -1.87
CA PRO A 53 -21.19 -20.42 -0.91
C PRO A 53 -22.34 -20.36 0.08
N THR A 54 -22.05 -20.56 1.36
CA THR A 54 -23.02 -20.32 2.42
C THR A 54 -23.55 -18.89 2.29
N LYS A 55 -24.80 -18.64 2.67
CA LYS A 55 -25.43 -17.31 2.61
C LYS A 55 -24.51 -16.18 3.14
N THR A 56 -23.76 -16.47 4.20
CA THR A 56 -22.76 -15.57 4.79
C THR A 56 -21.58 -15.27 3.85
N ILE A 57 -21.01 -16.29 3.21
CA ILE A 57 -19.89 -16.16 2.26
C ILE A 57 -20.32 -15.35 1.03
N SER A 58 -21.53 -15.59 0.52
CA SER A 58 -22.08 -14.80 -0.59
C SER A 58 -22.22 -13.33 -0.23
N ALA A 59 -22.81 -13.02 0.93
CA ALA A 59 -22.96 -11.64 1.39
C ALA A 59 -21.59 -10.95 1.55
N LEU A 60 -20.59 -11.63 2.11
CA LEU A 60 -19.21 -11.13 2.24
C LEU A 60 -18.57 -10.83 0.88
N GLN A 61 -18.77 -11.70 -0.11
CA GLN A 61 -18.29 -11.46 -1.48
C GLN A 61 -18.95 -10.24 -2.10
N ASP A 62 -20.25 -10.04 -1.87
CA ASP A 62 -20.97 -8.88 -2.38
C ASP A 62 -20.50 -7.59 -1.70
N TYR A 63 -20.27 -7.59 -0.38
CA TYR A 63 -19.64 -6.46 0.32
C TYR A 63 -18.23 -6.15 -0.18
N SER A 64 -17.43 -7.17 -0.51
CA SER A 64 -16.08 -6.96 -1.05
C SER A 64 -16.07 -6.40 -2.47
N LYS A 65 -17.13 -6.65 -3.26
CA LYS A 65 -17.28 -6.10 -4.61
C LYS A 65 -17.74 -4.65 -4.58
N LEU A 66 -18.26 -4.15 -3.46
CA LEU A 66 -18.58 -2.74 -3.32
C LEU A 66 -17.27 -1.94 -3.35
N GLU A 67 -17.09 -1.16 -4.41
CA GLU A 67 -15.94 -0.29 -4.54
C GLU A 67 -16.09 0.91 -3.60
N THR A 68 -15.39 0.87 -2.46
CA THR A 68 -15.14 2.08 -1.67
C THR A 68 -13.85 2.71 -2.17
N LYS A 69 -13.95 3.65 -3.11
CA LYS A 69 -12.79 4.42 -3.56
C LYS A 69 -12.28 5.26 -2.38
N ILE A 70 -11.18 4.84 -1.74
CA ILE A 70 -10.50 5.65 -0.74
C ILE A 70 -9.81 6.80 -1.48
N VAL A 71 -10.43 7.98 -1.45
CA VAL A 71 -9.80 9.20 -1.94
C VAL A 71 -8.86 9.70 -0.85
N THR A 72 -7.55 9.61 -1.09
CA THR A 72 -6.57 10.20 -0.17
C THR A 72 -6.50 11.70 -0.41
N ALA A 73 -7.04 12.48 0.52
CA ALA A 73 -6.89 13.92 0.52
C ALA A 73 -5.41 14.32 0.64
N LEU A 74 -5.09 15.50 0.10
CA LEU A 74 -3.77 16.08 0.21
C LEU A 74 -3.58 16.63 1.63
N SER A 75 -2.41 16.39 2.25
CA SER A 75 -2.12 16.95 3.59
C SER A 75 -2.09 18.48 3.56
N ASP A 76 -2.46 19.15 4.66
CA ASP A 76 -2.47 20.61 4.79
C ASP A 76 -1.17 21.27 4.33
N GLY A 77 -0.01 20.73 4.73
CA GLY A 77 1.29 21.26 4.31
C GLY A 77 1.55 21.09 2.81
N GLN A 78 1.03 20.02 2.21
CA GLN A 78 1.09 19.79 0.78
C GLN A 78 0.15 20.72 0.00
N GLN A 79 -1.03 21.04 0.54
CA GLN A 79 -1.95 22.02 -0.02
C GLN A 79 -1.34 23.43 0.00
N GLN A 80 -0.76 23.85 1.13
CA GLN A 80 -0.08 25.15 1.24
C GLN A 80 1.10 25.26 0.27
N LEU A 81 1.88 24.18 0.13
CA LEU A 81 2.96 24.13 -0.84
C LEU A 81 2.44 24.28 -2.28
N ALA A 82 1.40 23.51 -2.65
CA ALA A 82 0.78 23.60 -3.97
C ALA A 82 0.25 25.02 -4.25
N GLN A 83 -0.48 25.59 -3.29
CA GLN A 83 -1.00 26.96 -3.37
C GLN A 83 0.12 27.99 -3.56
N ALA A 84 1.21 27.90 -2.80
CA ALA A 84 2.34 28.83 -2.90
C ALA A 84 3.08 28.70 -4.25
N LEU A 85 3.25 27.48 -4.74
CA LEU A 85 3.88 27.21 -6.04
C LEU A 85 3.03 27.73 -7.20
N ILE A 86 1.74 27.42 -7.20
CA ILE A 86 0.78 27.89 -8.22
C ILE A 86 0.71 29.41 -8.20
N LYS A 87 0.63 30.03 -7.02
CA LYS A 87 0.60 31.49 -6.86
C LYS A 87 1.85 32.18 -7.42
N LYS A 88 3.02 31.54 -7.36
CA LYS A 88 4.29 32.15 -7.79
C LYS A 88 4.65 31.84 -9.24
N HIS A 89 4.45 30.61 -9.69
CA HIS A 89 4.95 30.11 -10.97
C HIS A 89 3.83 29.69 -11.95
N GLY A 90 2.56 29.65 -11.52
CA GLY A 90 1.44 29.22 -12.35
C GLY A 90 1.58 27.76 -12.79
N ASP A 91 1.71 27.54 -14.10
CA ASP A 91 1.84 26.20 -14.72
C ASP A 91 3.29 25.83 -15.09
N ASP A 92 4.28 26.67 -14.79
CA ASP A 92 5.68 26.37 -15.11
C ASP A 92 6.34 25.45 -14.05
N PHE A 93 6.17 24.14 -14.25
CA PHE A 93 6.77 23.12 -13.38
C PHE A 93 8.31 23.11 -13.39
N LYS A 94 8.95 23.62 -14.45
CA LYS A 94 10.41 23.68 -14.54
C LYS A 94 10.95 24.82 -13.67
N ALA A 95 10.21 25.93 -13.59
CA ALA A 95 10.50 27.02 -12.66
C ALA A 95 10.27 26.59 -11.21
N MET A 96 9.17 25.87 -10.93
CA MET A 96 8.88 25.32 -9.59
C MET A 96 9.97 24.35 -9.09
N GLU A 97 10.48 23.48 -9.96
CA GLU A 97 11.55 22.53 -9.63
C GLU A 97 12.83 23.25 -9.19
N ARG A 98 13.14 24.39 -9.80
CA ARG A 98 14.33 25.20 -9.51
C ARG A 98 14.15 26.12 -8.29
N ASP A 99 12.94 26.25 -7.76
CA ASP A 99 12.68 27.11 -6.60
C ASP A 99 13.09 26.41 -5.30
N ILE A 100 14.36 26.51 -4.93
CA ILE A 100 14.94 25.87 -3.75
C ILE A 100 14.22 26.30 -2.44
N LYS A 101 13.62 27.49 -2.42
CA LYS A 101 12.96 28.03 -1.21
C LYS A 101 11.58 27.42 -0.99
N LEU A 102 10.77 27.31 -2.04
CA LEU A 102 9.45 26.69 -1.94
C LEU A 102 9.54 25.16 -2.04
N ASN A 103 10.38 24.65 -2.93
CA ASN A 103 10.64 23.23 -3.12
C ASN A 103 11.79 22.74 -2.23
N THR A 104 11.65 22.91 -0.91
CA THR A 104 12.70 22.59 0.07
C THR A 104 13.22 21.16 -0.03
N HIS A 105 12.31 20.22 -0.35
CA HIS A 105 12.64 18.80 -0.50
C HIS A 105 13.07 18.41 -1.92
N GLN A 106 13.31 19.37 -2.80
CA GLN A 106 13.80 19.14 -4.17
C GLN A 106 12.94 18.10 -4.93
N LYS A 107 11.62 18.21 -4.82
CA LYS A 107 10.68 17.39 -5.59
C LYS A 107 10.94 17.58 -7.08
N SER A 108 10.91 16.48 -7.82
CA SER A 108 11.05 16.52 -9.28
C SER A 108 9.83 17.18 -9.92
N LYS A 109 9.99 17.70 -11.14
CA LYS A 109 8.90 18.27 -11.95
C LYS A 109 7.65 17.39 -12.03
N GLY A 110 7.80 16.07 -12.09
CA GLY A 110 6.68 15.12 -12.18
C GLY A 110 5.89 15.03 -10.87
N GLN A 111 6.59 15.06 -9.74
CA GLN A 111 5.97 15.08 -8.42
C GLN A 111 5.24 16.41 -8.19
N LEU A 112 5.83 17.53 -8.61
CA LEU A 112 5.20 18.86 -8.54
C LEU A 112 3.96 18.94 -9.42
N LYS A 113 4.01 18.37 -10.63
CA LYS A 113 2.83 18.26 -11.49
C LYS A 113 1.72 17.46 -10.82
N SER A 114 2.02 16.26 -10.31
CA SER A 114 1.03 15.44 -9.61
C SER A 114 0.45 16.13 -8.37
N LEU A 115 1.25 16.93 -7.67
CA LEU A 115 0.82 17.67 -6.49
C LEU A 115 -0.20 18.76 -6.87
N CYS A 116 0.15 19.58 -7.87
CA CYS A 116 -0.71 20.69 -8.32
C CYS A 116 -2.01 20.17 -8.95
N THR A 117 -1.95 19.10 -9.76
CA THR A 117 -3.15 18.52 -10.37
C THR A 117 -4.10 17.95 -9.33
N LYS A 118 -3.59 17.31 -8.27
CA LYS A 118 -4.42 16.81 -7.16
C LYS A 118 -5.05 17.95 -6.38
N TYR A 119 -4.30 19.04 -6.17
CA TYR A 119 -4.81 20.21 -5.48
C TYR A 119 -5.94 20.89 -6.27
N LEU A 120 -5.79 21.06 -7.58
CA LEU A 120 -6.84 21.61 -8.45
C LEU A 120 -8.09 20.71 -8.50
N ALA A 121 -7.91 19.40 -8.64
CA ALA A 121 -9.03 18.45 -8.63
C ALA A 121 -9.81 18.48 -7.31
N GLY A 122 -9.12 18.67 -6.17
CA GLY A 122 -9.78 18.83 -4.87
C GLY A 122 -10.59 20.13 -4.75
N LEU A 123 -10.14 21.22 -5.37
CA LEU A 123 -10.89 22.49 -5.39
C LEU A 123 -12.17 22.39 -6.23
N GLU A 124 -12.13 21.69 -7.36
CA GLU A 124 -13.32 21.47 -8.22
C GLU A 124 -14.41 20.66 -7.50
N GLU A 125 -14.03 19.73 -6.61
CA GLU A 125 -14.99 18.94 -5.83
C GLU A 125 -15.70 19.77 -4.75
N GLU A 126 -15.00 20.72 -4.11
CA GLU A 126 -15.59 21.63 -3.10
C GLU A 126 -16.63 22.59 -3.74
N GLU A 127 -16.29 23.26 -4.86
CA GLU A 127 -17.19 24.17 -5.60
C GLU A 127 -18.42 23.43 -6.18
N GLY A 128 -18.26 22.14 -6.51
CA GLY A 128 -19.35 21.27 -6.96
C GLY A 128 -20.30 20.82 -5.85
N SER A 129 -19.91 20.99 -4.57
CA SER A 129 -20.73 20.66 -3.41
C SER A 129 -21.54 21.86 -2.91
N GLU A 130 -20.98 23.07 -2.91
CA GLU A 130 -21.69 24.32 -2.57
C GLU A 130 -22.83 24.63 -3.55
N SER A 131 -22.68 24.29 -4.83
CA SER A 131 -23.74 24.50 -5.84
C SER A 131 -24.93 23.52 -5.74
N LYS A 132 -24.91 22.55 -4.83
CA LYS A 132 -26.03 21.62 -4.58
C LYS A 132 -26.89 21.97 -3.38
N GLU A 133 -26.40 22.77 -2.43
CA GLU A 133 -27.18 23.14 -1.24
C GLU A 133 -28.18 24.28 -1.54
N ASP A 134 -27.88 25.16 -2.50
CA ASP A 134 -28.74 26.31 -2.86
C ASP A 134 -30.02 25.95 -3.67
N LYS A 135 -30.25 24.67 -4.00
CA LYS A 135 -31.43 24.23 -4.80
C LYS A 135 -32.43 23.36 -4.04
N ALA A 136 -32.26 23.18 -2.73
CA ALA A 136 -33.16 22.36 -1.92
C ALA A 136 -34.26 23.14 -1.20
N ASP A 137 -34.23 24.49 -1.23
CA ASP A 137 -35.12 25.37 -0.47
C ASP A 137 -36.15 26.16 -1.34
N GLU A 138 -36.44 25.73 -2.58
CA GLU A 138 -37.52 26.31 -3.41
C GLU A 138 -38.57 25.30 -3.87
#